data_AF-A0A109LFU9-F1
#
_entry.id   AF-A0A109LFU9-F1
#
_cell.length_a   1.000
_cell.length_b   1.000
_cell.length_c   1.000
_cell.angle_alpha   90.00
_cell.angle_beta   90.00
_cell.angle_gamma   90.00
#
_symmetry.space_group_name_H-M   'P 1'
#
loop_
_entity.id
_entity.type
_entity.pdbx_description
1 polymer ?
#
loop_
_entity_poly.entity_id
_entity_poly.type
_entity_poly.pdbx_seq_one_letter_code
_entity_poly.pdbx_strand_id
1 'polypeptide(L)'
;MKFQYFAGLACLALPLLASAIEAGPSSPRQAETENWMALQLSGRAASANPQKTTPAEREQALKRWLDSNKHPIPEFFDQKIGGTAQSGSK
;
A
#
# COMPACT_ATOMS: atom_id res chain seq x y z
N MET A 1 34.91 41.47 10.23
CA MET A 1 34.74 40.31 11.13
C MET A 1 33.28 40.09 11.54
N LYS A 2 32.65 40.91 12.41
CA LYS A 2 31.24 40.69 12.83
C LYS A 2 30.21 40.70 11.70
N PHE A 3 30.35 41.60 10.73
CA PHE A 3 29.42 41.73 9.60
C PHE A 3 29.42 40.49 8.68
N GLN A 4 30.57 39.83 8.55
CA GLN A 4 30.71 38.61 7.74
C GLN A 4 29.99 37.42 8.38
N TYR A 5 29.99 37.35 9.71
CA TYR A 5 29.23 36.33 10.44
C TYR A 5 27.72 36.54 10.32
N PHE A 6 27.25 37.80 10.40
CA PHE A 6 25.82 38.10 10.18
C PHE A 6 25.38 37.83 8.73
N ALA A 7 26.21 38.17 7.75
CA ALA A 7 25.94 37.87 6.35
C ALA A 7 25.90 36.35 6.09
N GLY A 8 26.85 35.59 6.66
CA GLY A 8 26.86 34.13 6.56
C GLY A 8 25.64 33.47 7.21
N LEU A 9 25.23 33.96 8.39
CA LEU A 9 24.03 33.49 9.08
C LEU A 9 22.75 33.79 8.28
N ALA A 10 22.66 34.97 7.67
CA ALA A 10 21.54 35.34 6.80
C ALA A 10 21.46 34.43 5.56
N CYS A 11 22.59 34.12 4.93
CA CYS A 11 22.64 33.19 3.81
C CYS A 11 22.21 31.76 4.19
N LEU A 12 22.56 31.30 5.40
CA LEU A 12 22.13 30.00 5.93
C LEU A 12 20.64 29.96 6.27
N ALA A 13 20.01 31.10 6.53
CA ALA A 13 18.58 31.20 6.83
C ALA A 13 17.68 31.27 5.58
N LEU A 14 18.24 31.55 4.40
CA LEU A 14 17.51 31.61 3.12
C LEU A 14 16.64 30.38 2.79
N PRO A 15 17.06 29.12 3.04
CA PRO A 15 16.24 27.95 2.72
C PRO A 15 15.01 27.80 3.62
N LEU A 16 14.99 28.41 4.82
CA LEU A 16 13.81 28.38 5.70
C LEU A 16 12.64 29.21 5.14
N LEU A 17 12.91 30.13 4.21
CA LEU A 17 11.88 30.91 3.51
C LEU A 17 11.28 30.15 2.33
N ALA A 18 11.89 29.03 1.92
CA ALA A 18 11.40 28.18 0.82
C ALA A 18 10.48 27.08 1.35
N SER A 19 9.30 27.45 1.84
CA SER A 19 8.23 26.49 2.10
C SER A 19 7.53 26.15 0.78
N ALA A 20 7.95 25.05 0.14
CA ALA A 20 7.34 24.57 -1.11
C ALA A 20 6.02 23.79 -0.91
N ILE A 21 5.66 23.51 0.34
CA ILE A 21 4.40 22.85 0.68
C ILE A 21 3.36 23.93 1.00
N GLU A 22 2.33 24.02 0.17
CA GLU A 22 1.11 24.75 0.51
C GLU A 22 0.40 24.00 1.65
N ALA A 23 -0.11 24.74 2.62
CA ALA A 23 -0.78 24.14 3.77
C ALA A 23 -2.14 23.57 3.33
N GLY A 24 -2.21 22.25 3.16
CA GLY A 24 -3.46 21.53 2.94
C GLY A 24 -3.39 20.55 1.77
N PRO A 25 -4.41 19.68 1.64
CA PRO A 25 -4.49 18.78 0.51
C PRO A 25 -4.72 19.60 -0.77
N SER A 26 -3.96 19.34 -1.84
CA SER A 26 -4.12 20.08 -3.12
C SER A 26 -5.48 19.87 -3.79
N SER A 27 -6.25 18.87 -3.32
CA SER A 27 -7.60 18.58 -3.75
C SER A 27 -8.35 17.72 -2.71
N PRO A 28 -9.69 17.67 -2.74
CA PRO A 28 -10.47 16.75 -1.91
C PRO A 28 -10.06 15.27 -2.05
N ARG A 29 -9.66 14.85 -3.27
CA ARG A 29 -9.21 13.47 -3.54
C ARG A 29 -7.85 13.16 -2.91
N GLN A 30 -6.96 14.15 -2.83
CA GLN A 30 -5.69 13.99 -2.09
C GLN A 30 -5.97 13.80 -0.60
N ALA A 31 -6.91 14.55 -0.02
CA ALA A 31 -7.26 14.43 1.39
C ALA A 31 -7.75 13.02 1.75
N GLU A 32 -8.59 12.42 0.90
CA GLU A 32 -9.03 11.03 1.07
C GLU A 32 -7.85 10.05 0.99
N THR A 33 -6.95 10.26 0.02
CA THR A 33 -5.75 9.42 -0.16
C THR A 33 -4.83 9.50 1.05
N GLU A 34 -4.56 10.71 1.55
CA GLU A 34 -3.76 10.94 2.76
C GLU A 34 -4.39 10.32 4.00
N ASN A 35 -5.71 10.40 4.13
CA ASN A 35 -6.43 9.75 5.23
C ASN A 35 -6.28 8.22 5.18
N TRP A 36 -6.39 7.62 3.99
CA TRP A 36 -6.15 6.18 3.81
C TRP A 36 -4.70 5.79 4.15
N MET A 37 -3.72 6.58 3.71
CA MET A 37 -2.31 6.34 4.05
C MET A 37 -2.06 6.47 5.55
N ALA A 38 -2.63 7.49 6.20
CA ALA A 38 -2.52 7.69 7.65
C ALA A 38 -3.18 6.54 8.44
N LEU A 39 -4.30 6.02 7.95
CA LEU A 39 -4.99 4.88 8.54
C LEU A 39 -4.17 3.59 8.42
N GLN A 40 -3.54 3.34 7.27
CA GLN A 40 -2.63 2.21 7.07
C GLN A 40 -1.38 2.33 7.95
N LEU A 41 -0.75 3.51 8.00
CA LEU A 41 0.46 3.75 8.80
C LEU A 41 0.19 3.64 10.30
N SER A 42 -0.92 4.20 10.76
CA SER A 42 -1.28 4.17 12.20
C SER A 42 -1.73 2.79 12.68
N GLY A 43 -2.10 1.89 11.77
CA GLY A 43 -2.62 0.56 12.12
C GLY A 43 -3.93 0.58 12.92
N ARG A 44 -4.64 1.72 12.98
CA ARG A 44 -5.87 1.87 13.78
C ARG A 44 -6.99 0.92 13.34
N ALA A 45 -6.99 0.53 12.07
CA ALA A 45 -7.93 -0.44 11.51
C ALA A 45 -7.32 -1.84 11.34
N ALA A 46 -6.17 -2.11 11.97
CA ALA A 46 -5.59 -3.44 11.95
C ALA A 46 -6.50 -4.44 12.68
N SER A 47 -6.63 -5.65 12.13
CA SER A 47 -7.39 -6.73 12.77
C SER A 47 -6.82 -7.04 14.15
N ALA A 48 -7.70 -7.20 15.15
CA ALA A 48 -7.34 -7.66 16.49
C ALA A 48 -6.81 -9.11 16.49
N ASN A 49 -7.14 -9.89 15.46
CA ASN A 49 -6.67 -11.26 15.26
C ASN A 49 -5.61 -11.29 14.15
N PRO A 50 -4.32 -11.11 14.49
CA PRO A 50 -3.25 -11.21 13.50
C PRO A 50 -3.13 -12.65 13.02
N GLN A 51 -3.34 -12.88 11.73
CA GLN A 51 -3.06 -14.17 11.09
C GLN A 51 -1.54 -14.35 11.00
N LYS A 52 -0.97 -14.98 12.03
CA LYS A 52 0.45 -15.34 12.05
C LYS A 52 0.61 -16.70 11.39
N THR A 53 1.34 -16.71 10.27
CA THR A 53 1.79 -17.94 9.62
C THR A 53 3.16 -18.31 10.18
N THR A 54 3.35 -19.56 10.58
CA THR A 54 4.67 -20.06 10.98
C THR A 54 5.63 -20.04 9.77
N PRO A 55 6.96 -20.00 9.98
CA PRO A 55 7.91 -20.07 8.87
C PRO A 55 7.68 -21.28 7.94
N ALA A 56 7.36 -22.44 8.51
CA ALA A 56 7.08 -23.66 7.76
C ALA A 56 5.81 -23.55 6.90
N GLU A 57 4.72 -23.02 7.44
CA GLU A 57 3.49 -22.79 6.67
C GLU A 57 3.69 -21.76 5.56
N ARG A 58 4.52 -20.73 5.81
CA ARG A 58 4.87 -19.71 4.80
C ARG A 58 5.65 -20.34 3.65
N GLU A 59 6.63 -21.18 3.96
CA GLU A 59 7.39 -21.92 2.94
C GLU A 59 6.49 -22.87 2.15
N GLN A 60 5.56 -23.56 2.82
CA GLN A 60 4.61 -24.44 2.16
C GLN A 60 3.67 -23.67 1.22
N ALA A 61 3.19 -22.49 1.63
CA ALA A 61 2.39 -21.62 0.78
C ALA A 61 3.18 -21.13 -0.44
N LEU A 62 4.44 -20.74 -0.24
CA LEU A 62 5.33 -20.32 -1.33
C LEU A 62 5.58 -21.48 -2.31
N LYS A 63 5.80 -22.69 -1.81
CA LYS A 63 5.95 -23.89 -2.63
C LYS A 63 4.71 -24.16 -3.48
N ARG A 64 3.50 -24.09 -2.89
CA ARG A 64 2.23 -24.23 -3.63
C ARG A 64 2.09 -23.19 -4.73
N TRP A 65 2.47 -21.95 -4.45
CA TRP A 65 2.44 -20.89 -5.45
C TRP A 65 3.41 -21.16 -6.61
N LEU A 66 4.64 -21.59 -6.33
CA LEU A 66 5.58 -22.01 -7.36
C LEU A 66 5.06 -23.20 -8.18
N ASP A 67 4.45 -24.18 -7.51
CA ASP A 67 3.86 -25.34 -8.18
C ASP A 67 2.66 -24.96 -9.05
N SER A 68 1.87 -23.94 -8.68
CA SER A 68 0.75 -23.46 -9.49
C SER A 68 1.17 -22.94 -10.88
N ASN A 69 2.40 -22.41 -11.00
CA ASN A 69 2.95 -21.95 -12.27
C ASN A 69 3.39 -23.09 -13.20
N LYS A 70 3.47 -24.32 -12.69
CA LYS A 70 3.87 -25.50 -13.49
C LYS A 70 2.70 -26.09 -14.27
N HIS A 71 1.46 -25.71 -13.93
CA HIS A 71 0.29 -26.20 -14.63
C HIS A 71 0.05 -25.35 -15.89
N PRO A 72 0.01 -25.95 -17.08
CA PRO A 72 -0.32 -25.21 -18.29
C PRO A 72 -1.75 -24.66 -18.17
N ILE A 73 -1.97 -23.45 -18.68
CA ILE A 73 -3.30 -22.88 -18.81
C ILE A 73 -4.05 -23.73 -19.85
N PRO A 74 -5.19 -24.36 -19.52
CA PRO A 74 -5.95 -25.12 -20.50
C PRO A 74 -6.46 -24.19 -21.62
N GLU A 75 -6.26 -24.58 -22.87
CA GLU A 75 -6.81 -23.86 -24.05
C GLU A 75 -8.35 -23.84 -24.03
N PHE A 76 -8.97 -24.85 -23.43
CA PHE A 76 -10.40 -24.97 -23.29
C PHE A 76 -10.76 -25.33 -21.85
N PHE A 77 -11.61 -24.53 -21.22
CA PHE A 77 -12.26 -24.89 -19.96
C PHE A 77 -13.46 -25.78 -20.27
N ASP A 78 -13.47 -27.02 -19.76
CA ASP A 78 -14.65 -27.88 -19.88
C ASP A 78 -15.81 -27.25 -19.10
N GLN A 79 -16.89 -26.93 -19.82
CA GLN A 79 -18.08 -26.27 -19.29
C GLN A 79 -18.79 -27.13 -18.21
N LYS A 80 -18.45 -28.41 -18.09
CA LYS A 80 -18.98 -29.31 -17.04
C LYS A 80 -18.24 -29.20 -15.70
N ILE A 81 -17.12 -28.49 -15.64
CA ILE A 81 -16.31 -28.32 -14.41
C ILE A 81 -16.76 -27.08 -13.60
N GLY A 82 -17.58 -26.20 -14.20
CA GLY A 82 -18.23 -25.10 -13.48
C GLY A 82 -19.29 -25.63 -12.50
N GLY A 83 -19.25 -25.19 -11.25
CA GLY A 83 -20.23 -25.58 -10.24
C GLY A 83 -21.67 -25.33 -10.72
N THR A 84 -22.57 -26.27 -10.45
CA THR A 84 -24.00 -26.15 -10.77
C THR A 84 -24.61 -25.02 -9.92
N ALA A 85 -24.71 -23.82 -10.48
CA ALA A 85 -25.52 -22.77 -9.87
C ALA A 85 -27.00 -23.15 -10.04
N GLN A 86 -27.66 -23.48 -8.93
CA GLN A 86 -29.10 -23.69 -8.94
C GLN A 86 -29.79 -22.35 -9.20
N SER A 87 -30.20 -22.13 -10.44
CA SER A 87 -31.01 -20.98 -10.83
C SER A 87 -32.31 -21.03 -10.01
N GLY A 88 -32.47 -20.08 -9.09
CA GLY A 88 -33.71 -19.93 -8.32
C GLY A 88 -34.89 -19.70 -9.27
N SER A 89 -35.82 -20.64 -9.30
CA SER A 89 -37.10 -20.46 -9.97
C SER A 89 -37.95 -19.50 -9.13
N LYS A 90 -38.54 -18.51 -9.79
CA LYS A 90 -39.54 -17.59 -9.23
C LYS A 90 -40.78 -18.35 -8.73
#